data_AF-A0A442T5J4-F1
#
_entry.id   AF-A0A442T5J4-F1
#
_cell.length_a   1.000
_cell.length_b   1.000
_cell.length_c   1.000
_cell.angle_alpha   90.00
_cell.angle_beta   90.00
_cell.angle_gamma   90.00
#
_symmetry.space_group_name_H-M   'P 1'
#
loop_
_entity.id
_entity.type
_entity.pdbx_description
1 polymer ?
#
loop_
_entity_poly.entity_id
_entity_poly.type
_entity_poly.pdbx_seq_one_letter_code
_entity_poly.pdbx_strand_id
1 'polypeptide(L)' 'VLARKSIVEGSWLARMLRRKPLMLVAIALANKMARAIWAMMTKKEDYRNPARVVAA' A
#
# COMPACT_ATOMS: atom_id res chain seq x y z
N VAL A 1 -6.06 -0.12 20.44
CA VAL A 1 -7.18 -0.35 19.48
C VAL A 1 -7.11 0.61 18.26
N LEU A 2 -5.93 1.11 17.87
CA LEU A 2 -5.81 2.20 16.88
C LEU A 2 -5.71 1.77 15.39
N ALA A 3 -5.63 0.46 15.10
CA ALA A 3 -5.33 0.00 13.73
C ALA A 3 -6.55 -0.12 12.78
N ARG A 4 -7.79 0.05 13.28
CA ARG A 4 -9.01 -0.17 12.47
C ARG A 4 -9.51 1.05 11.68
N LYS A 5 -8.89 2.23 11.80
CA LYS A 5 -9.52 3.48 11.33
C LYS A 5 -9.30 3.85 9.86
N SER A 6 -8.71 2.99 9.03
CA SER A 6 -8.49 3.33 7.60
C SER A 6 -8.71 2.19 6.61
N ILE A 7 -9.29 1.06 7.04
CA ILE A 7 -9.69 0.03 6.09
C ILE A 7 -11.06 0.43 5.55
N VAL A 8 -11.07 1.19 4.45
CA VAL A 8 -12.30 1.48 3.71
C VAL A 8 -12.94 0.15 3.33
N GLU A 9 -14.21 -0.06 3.72
CA GLU A 9 -14.94 -1.26 3.36
C GLU A 9 -15.01 -1.38 1.83
N GLY A 10 -14.55 -2.53 1.30
CA GLY A 10 -14.39 -2.74 -0.15
C GLY A 10 -12.98 -2.45 -0.70
N SER A 11 -12.06 -1.85 0.08
CA SER A 11 -10.68 -1.65 -0.36
C SER A 11 -9.95 -2.98 -0.61
N TRP A 12 -8.92 -2.93 -1.46
CA TRP A 12 -8.09 -4.10 -1.75
C TRP A 12 -7.51 -4.75 -0.47
N LEU A 13 -7.13 -3.93 0.51
CA LEU A 13 -6.71 -4.35 1.85
C LEU A 13 -7.82 -5.05 2.63
N ALA A 14 -9.04 -4.49 2.64
CA ALA A 14 -10.21 -5.12 3.28
C ALA A 14 -10.52 -6.51 2.71
N ARG A 15 -10.46 -6.66 1.38
CA ARG A 15 -10.67 -7.97 0.73
C ARG A 15 -9.57 -8.97 1.07
N MET A 16 -8.34 -8.50 1.24
CA MET A 16 -7.22 -9.39 1.58
C MET A 16 -7.29 -9.85 3.04
N LEU A 17 -7.67 -8.96 3.96
CA LEU A 17 -7.88 -9.29 5.37
C LEU A 17 -9.02 -10.28 5.59
N ARG A 18 -10.02 -10.30 4.71
CA ARG A 18 -11.07 -11.33 4.72
C ARG A 18 -10.58 -12.73 4.34
N ARG A 19 -9.42 -12.87 3.70
CA ARG A 19 -8.93 -14.15 3.15
C ARG A 19 -7.57 -14.60 3.68
N LYS A 20 -6.74 -13.69 4.21
CA LYS A 20 -5.34 -13.93 4.58
C LYS A 20 -5.06 -13.36 5.99
N PRO A 21 -4.18 -13.98 6.79
CA PRO A 21 -3.73 -13.41 8.05
C PRO A 21 -3.06 -12.04 7.85
N LEU A 22 -3.26 -11.15 8.83
CA LEU A 22 -2.78 -9.75 8.84
C LEU A 22 -1.31 -9.59 8.44
N MET A 23 -0.44 -10.50 8.87
CA MET A 23 1.00 -10.45 8.54
C MET A 23 1.26 -10.56 7.03
N LEU A 24 0.55 -11.43 6.32
CA LEU A 24 0.71 -11.57 4.87
C LEU A 24 0.22 -10.32 4.13
N VAL A 25 -0.82 -9.67 4.67
CA VAL A 25 -1.33 -8.41 4.13
C VAL A 25 -0.32 -7.28 4.33
N ALA A 26 0.31 -7.21 5.51
CA ALA A 26 1.38 -6.24 5.79
C ALA A 26 2.60 -6.44 4.87
N ILE A 27 3.02 -7.69 4.65
CA ILE A 27 4.11 -8.01 3.71
C ILE A 27 3.75 -7.60 2.29
N ALA A 28 2.52 -7.89 1.83
CA ALA A 28 2.08 -7.50 0.50
C ALA A 28 2.06 -5.97 0.32
N LEU A 29 1.64 -5.23 1.36
CA LEU A 29 1.68 -3.77 1.36
C LEU A 29 3.12 -3.25 1.30
N ALA A 30 4.03 -3.81 2.08
CA ALA A 30 5.44 -3.46 2.05
C ALA A 30 6.06 -3.71 0.67
N ASN A 31 5.76 -4.87 0.05
CA ASN A 31 6.25 -5.20 -1.29
C ASN A 31 5.70 -4.23 -2.36
N LYS A 32 4.43 -3.82 -2.24
CA LYS A 32 3.84 -2.80 -3.11
C LYS A 32 4.61 -1.47 -3.04
N MET A 33 4.98 -1.03 -1.84
CA MET A 33 5.76 0.21 -1.65
C MET A 33 7.20 0.07 -2.12
N ALA A 34 7.86 -1.05 -1.82
CA ALA A 34 9.21 -1.33 -2.28
C ALA A 34 9.30 -1.29 -3.81
N ARG A 35 8.30 -1.83 -4.50
CA ARG A 35 8.24 -1.80 -5.97
C ARG A 35 8.00 -0.41 -6.54
N ALA A 36 7.24 0.45 -5.85
CA ALA A 36 7.11 1.85 -6.21
C ALA A 36 8.44 2.60 -6.09
N ILE A 37 9.18 2.39 -4.99
CA ILE A 37 10.51 2.97 -4.79
C ILE A 37 11.49 2.45 -5.85
N TRP A 38 11.47 1.15 -6.13
CA TRP A 38 12.28 0.55 -7.18
C TRP A 38 11.97 1.12 -8.58
N ALA A 39 10.70 1.35 -8.90
CA ALA A 39 10.30 1.98 -10.16
C ALA A 39 10.81 3.43 -10.25
N MET A 40 10.78 4.19 -9.14
CA MET A 40 11.37 5.54 -9.10
C MET A 40 12.89 5.49 -9.31
N MET A 41 13.60 4.60 -8.61
CA MET A 41 15.05 4.44 -8.73
C MET A 41 15.48 4.04 -10.15
N THR A 42 14.77 3.10 -10.78
CA THR A 42 15.08 2.65 -12.14
C THR A 42 14.82 3.71 -13.20
N LYS A 43 13.84 4.59 -12.97
CA LYS A 43 13.50 5.70 -13.87
C LYS A 43 14.25 7.00 -13.57
N LYS A 44 15.07 7.05 -12.51
CA LYS A 44 15.71 8.27 -11.99
C LYS A 44 14.72 9.42 -11.79
N GLU A 45 13.48 9.08 -11.45
CA GLU A 45 12.45 10.08 -11.16
C GLU A 45 12.62 10.58 -9.73
N ASP A 46 12.48 11.89 -9.53
CA ASP A 46 12.46 12.48 -8.20
C ASP A 46 11.27 11.93 -7.38
N TYR A 47 11.47 11.83 -6.07
CA TYR A 47 10.46 11.32 -5.16
C TYR A 47 9.16 12.11 -5.27
N ARG A 48 8.14 11.49 -5.86
CA ARG A 48 6.80 12.06 -5.96
C ARG A 48 5.92 11.41 -4.89
N ASN A 49 5.45 12.20 -3.93
CA ASN A 49 4.68 11.68 -2.80
C ASN A 49 3.47 10.85 -3.31
N PRO A 50 3.43 9.53 -3.08
CA PRO A 50 2.40 8.66 -3.62
C PRO A 50 1.01 8.98 -3.07
N ALA A 51 0.91 9.60 -1.88
CA ALA A 51 -0.37 10.08 -1.34
C ALA A 51 -0.97 11.23 -2.16
N ARG A 52 -0.14 12.02 -2.86
CA ARG A 52 -0.62 13.07 -3.78
C ARG A 52 -1.15 12.51 -5.11
N VAL A 53 -0.71 11.32 -5.53
CA VAL A 53 -1.11 10.72 -6.81
C VAL A 53 -2.48 10.04 -6.72
N VAL A 54 -2.88 9.58 -5.53
CA VAL A 54 -4.18 8.92 -5.30
C VAL A 54 -5.33 9.93 -5.08
N ALA A 55 -5.00 11.23 -4.92
CA ALA A 55 -5.95 12.30 -4.61
C ALA A 55 -6.33 13.19 -5.82
N ALA A 56 -5.94 12.81 -7.04
CA ALA A 56 -6.31 13.46 -8.29
C ALA A 56 -7.12 12.49 -9.16
#